data_AF-M2NLE1-F1
#
_entry.id   AF-M2NLE1-F1
#
_cell.length_a   1.000
_cell.length_b   1.000
_cell.length_c   1.000
_cell.angle_alpha   90.00
_cell.angle_beta   90.00
_cell.angle_gamma   90.00
#
_symmetry.space_group_name_H-M   'P 1'
#
loop_
_entity.id
_entity.type
_entity.pdbx_description
1 polymer ?
#
loop_
_entity_poly.entity_id
_entity_poly.type
_entity_poly.pdbx_seq_one_letter_code
_entity_poly.pdbx_strand_id
1 'polypeptide(L)'
;MIEQAKKDALKHGFADRTTFCALSAEDCASAVSEAGLSQVDAITVATAAHWFDMPAFYASAAKVLRPGGTLAMWVPVSLYCHPSVSKHKEVQAILDGLEEGFLSPYMQAGSMLARTGYETLPLPWSIPDTHGLFDEAAFKRCEWDRDGVPSAPPLPDGTPGPFLFERKMTIAQGEAAWATSSPSNGCLS
;
A
#
# COMPACT_ATOMS: atom_id res chain seq x y z
N MET A 1 -11.10 -3.90 -11.67
CA MET A 1 -10.77 -2.73 -10.84
C MET A 1 -11.26 -1.43 -11.47
N ILE A 2 -10.79 -1.03 -12.66
CA ILE A 2 -11.17 0.25 -13.30
C ILE A 2 -12.68 0.45 -13.46
N GLU A 3 -13.41 -0.57 -13.93
CA GLU A 3 -14.87 -0.45 -14.09
C GLU A 3 -15.60 -0.22 -12.77
N GLN A 4 -15.10 -0.79 -11.67
CA GLN A 4 -15.65 -0.53 -10.34
C GLN A 4 -15.29 0.89 -9.88
N ALA A 5 -14.05 1.33 -10.09
CA ALA A 5 -13.61 2.69 -9.75
C ALA A 5 -14.42 3.77 -10.48
N LYS A 6 -14.77 3.56 -11.76
CA LYS A 6 -15.65 4.45 -12.51
C LYS A 6 -17.05 4.54 -11.90
N LYS A 7 -17.63 3.40 -11.49
CA LYS A 7 -18.93 3.35 -10.81
C LYS A 7 -18.88 4.09 -9.47
N ASP A 8 -17.81 3.90 -8.71
CA ASP A 8 -17.62 4.57 -7.42
C ASP A 8 -17.42 6.07 -7.59
N ALA A 9 -16.64 6.52 -8.58
CA ALA A 9 -16.47 7.94 -8.90
C ALA A 9 -17.79 8.60 -9.29
N LEU A 10 -18.65 7.91 -10.06
CA LEU A 10 -19.99 8.39 -10.38
C LEU A 10 -20.87 8.48 -9.12
N LYS A 11 -20.88 7.41 -8.32
CA LYS A 11 -21.65 7.33 -7.07
C LYS A 11 -21.28 8.43 -6.08
N HIS A 12 -19.99 8.79 -6.01
CA HIS A 12 -19.46 9.77 -5.07
C HIS A 12 -19.34 11.20 -5.66
N GLY A 13 -19.75 11.42 -6.91
CA GLY A 13 -19.78 12.76 -7.51
C GLY A 13 -18.41 13.34 -7.87
N PHE A 14 -17.47 12.46 -8.27
CA PHE A 14 -16.12 12.85 -8.69
C PHE A 14 -15.80 12.49 -10.15
N ALA A 15 -16.75 11.89 -10.88
CA ALA A 15 -16.53 11.40 -12.24
C ALA A 15 -16.04 12.48 -13.22
N ASP A 16 -16.42 13.74 -13.04
CA ASP A 16 -16.02 14.89 -13.85
C ASP A 16 -14.57 15.35 -13.58
N ARG A 17 -13.98 14.93 -12.46
CA ARG A 17 -12.61 15.29 -12.03
C ARG A 17 -11.67 14.09 -11.98
N THR A 18 -12.08 12.95 -12.53
CA THR A 18 -11.29 11.71 -12.53
C THR A 18 -11.19 11.13 -13.93
N THR A 19 -9.97 10.77 -14.32
CA THR A 19 -9.70 9.99 -15.53
C THR A 19 -9.13 8.63 -15.12
N PHE A 20 -9.67 7.55 -15.68
CA PHE A 20 -9.19 6.20 -15.42
C PHE A 20 -8.61 5.59 -16.69
N CYS A 21 -7.42 5.04 -16.59
CA CYS A 21 -6.67 4.43 -17.68
C CYS A 21 -6.14 3.05 -17.25
N ALA A 22 -6.00 2.13 -18.22
CA ALA A 22 -5.49 0.78 -18.00
C ALA A 22 -4.08 0.68 -18.60
N LEU A 23 -3.07 0.81 -17.76
CA LEU A 23 -1.66 0.74 -18.13
C LEU A 23 -0.82 0.23 -16.96
N SER A 24 0.45 -0.06 -17.26
CA SER A 24 1.48 -0.32 -16.26
C SER A 24 1.79 0.96 -15.46
N ALA A 25 2.37 0.84 -14.26
CA ALA A 25 2.77 2.03 -13.50
C ALA A 25 3.98 2.72 -14.16
N GLU A 26 4.81 1.93 -14.80
CA GLU A 26 6.01 2.30 -15.55
C GLU A 26 5.66 3.20 -16.76
N ASP A 27 4.42 3.15 -17.24
CA ASP A 27 3.92 3.99 -18.33
C ASP A 27 3.14 5.23 -17.84
N CYS A 28 3.22 5.58 -16.55
CA CYS A 28 2.42 6.67 -15.97
C CYS A 28 2.58 8.03 -16.68
N ALA A 29 3.75 8.31 -17.28
CA ALA A 29 3.95 9.52 -18.07
C ALA A 29 3.01 9.61 -19.30
N SER A 30 2.71 8.47 -19.93
CA SER A 30 1.78 8.37 -21.04
C SER A 30 0.35 8.68 -20.58
N ALA A 31 -0.06 8.15 -19.42
CA ALA A 31 -1.38 8.44 -18.84
C ALA A 31 -1.59 9.92 -18.54
N VAL A 32 -0.58 10.61 -18.01
CA VAL A 32 -0.63 12.06 -17.77
C VAL A 32 -0.82 12.81 -19.09
N SER A 33 -0.06 12.43 -20.12
CA SER A 33 -0.13 13.04 -21.45
C SER A 33 -1.50 12.81 -22.13
N GLU A 34 -2.03 11.58 -22.06
CA GLU A 34 -3.36 11.23 -22.59
C GLU A 34 -4.49 11.97 -21.87
N ALA A 35 -4.31 12.30 -20.59
CA ALA A 35 -5.22 13.15 -19.84
C ALA A 35 -5.12 14.64 -20.22
N GLY A 36 -4.28 15.01 -21.19
CA GLY A 36 -4.06 16.38 -21.63
C GLY A 36 -3.21 17.21 -20.66
N LEU A 37 -2.49 16.55 -19.75
CA LEU A 37 -1.63 17.18 -18.77
C LEU A 37 -0.16 17.00 -19.18
N SER A 38 0.69 17.95 -18.79
CA SER A 38 2.15 17.84 -18.96
C SER A 38 2.87 17.49 -17.67
N GLN A 39 2.31 17.90 -16.52
CA GLN A 39 2.88 17.68 -15.21
C GLN A 39 1.80 17.48 -14.13
N VAL A 40 2.20 16.84 -13.04
CA VAL A 40 1.36 16.59 -11.86
C VAL A 40 2.02 17.13 -10.59
N ASP A 41 1.20 17.46 -9.59
CA ASP A 41 1.66 17.88 -8.25
C ASP A 41 2.16 16.69 -7.43
N ALA A 42 1.44 15.58 -7.52
CA ALA A 42 1.68 14.41 -6.71
C ALA A 42 1.37 13.13 -7.48
N ILE A 43 2.13 12.09 -7.17
CA ILE A 43 1.88 10.71 -7.57
C ILE A 43 1.73 9.91 -6.29
N THR A 44 0.67 9.10 -6.23
CA THR A 44 0.39 8.23 -5.09
C THR A 44 0.37 6.78 -5.51
N VAL A 45 1.07 5.92 -4.78
CA VAL A 45 1.01 4.47 -4.94
C VAL A 45 0.45 3.85 -3.68
N ALA A 46 -0.84 3.52 -3.72
CA ALA A 46 -1.54 2.86 -2.63
C ALA A 46 -1.45 1.35 -2.82
N THR A 47 -0.67 0.69 -1.96
CA THR A 47 -0.65 -0.77 -1.79
C THR A 47 -0.21 -1.57 -3.03
N ALA A 48 0.65 -1.01 -3.88
CA ALA A 48 1.00 -1.62 -5.17
C ALA A 48 2.49 -1.56 -5.55
N ALA A 49 3.31 -0.74 -4.89
CA ALA A 49 4.71 -0.50 -5.31
C ALA A 49 5.57 -1.78 -5.37
N HIS A 50 5.22 -2.81 -4.59
CA HIS A 50 5.91 -4.09 -4.59
C HIS A 50 5.70 -4.93 -5.86
N TRP A 51 4.81 -4.51 -6.77
CA TRP A 51 4.62 -5.14 -8.07
C TRP A 51 5.35 -4.44 -9.21
N PHE A 52 5.95 -3.27 -8.97
CA PHE A 52 6.50 -2.42 -10.03
C PHE A 52 7.95 -2.77 -10.34
N ASP A 53 8.34 -2.53 -11.58
CA ASP A 53 9.73 -2.28 -11.96
C ASP A 53 10.11 -0.88 -11.45
N MET A 54 10.69 -0.84 -10.25
CA MET A 54 10.99 0.42 -9.55
C MET A 54 11.90 1.36 -10.37
N PRO A 55 13.02 0.90 -10.99
CA PRO A 55 13.79 1.75 -11.90
C PRO A 55 12.95 2.40 -13.02
N ALA A 56 12.16 1.61 -13.74
CA ALA A 56 11.34 2.12 -14.84
C ALA A 56 10.25 3.07 -14.34
N PHE A 57 9.60 2.72 -13.22
CA PHE A 57 8.59 3.55 -12.58
C PHE A 57 9.14 4.91 -12.14
N TYR A 58 10.27 4.94 -11.43
CA TYR A 58 10.86 6.20 -10.98
C TYR A 58 11.26 7.09 -12.16
N ALA A 59 11.84 6.51 -13.23
CA ALA A 59 12.17 7.25 -14.44
C ALA A 59 10.93 7.85 -15.13
N SER A 60 9.82 7.12 -15.14
CA SER A 60 8.54 7.59 -15.69
C SER A 60 7.91 8.68 -14.83
N ALA A 61 7.83 8.45 -13.51
CA ALA A 61 7.28 9.38 -12.54
C ALA A 61 8.04 10.72 -12.54
N ALA A 62 9.37 10.69 -12.60
CA ALA A 62 10.22 11.89 -12.63
C ALA A 62 9.99 12.77 -13.87
N LYS A 63 9.54 12.21 -15.00
CA LYS A 63 9.24 12.99 -16.20
C LYS A 63 8.01 13.89 -16.05
N VAL A 64 7.05 13.47 -15.23
CA VAL A 64 5.75 14.14 -15.11
C VAL A 64 5.53 14.80 -13.75
N LEU A 65 6.32 14.49 -12.74
CA LEU A 65 6.33 15.31 -11.52
C LEU A 65 6.91 16.68 -11.82
N ARG A 66 6.19 17.73 -11.40
CA ARG A 66 6.73 19.09 -11.42
C ARG A 66 7.90 19.21 -10.43
N PRO A 67 8.80 20.20 -10.59
CA PRO A 67 9.79 20.51 -9.56
C PRO A 67 9.13 20.75 -8.20
N GLY A 68 9.58 20.03 -7.17
CA GLY A 68 8.97 20.05 -5.82
C GLY A 68 7.69 19.22 -5.67
N GLY A 69 7.28 18.47 -6.71
CA GLY A 69 6.17 17.52 -6.64
C GLY A 69 6.49 16.33 -5.74
N THR A 70 5.45 15.63 -5.27
CA THR A 70 5.58 14.55 -4.28
C THR A 70 5.26 13.19 -4.87
N LEU A 71 6.16 12.21 -4.69
CA LEU A 71 5.85 10.80 -4.83
C LEU A 71 5.60 10.22 -3.43
N ALA A 72 4.38 9.75 -3.17
CA ALA A 72 3.99 9.13 -1.92
C ALA A 72 3.59 7.67 -2.15
N MET A 73 4.21 6.75 -1.43
CA MET A 73 3.91 5.32 -1.52
C MET A 73 3.59 4.79 -0.13
N TRP A 74 2.54 3.98 -0.01
CA TRP A 74 2.17 3.38 1.27
C TRP A 74 1.60 1.98 1.10
N VAL A 75 1.72 1.18 2.15
CA VAL A 75 1.16 -0.16 2.22
C VAL A 75 0.70 -0.42 3.66
N PRO A 76 -0.55 -0.90 3.86
CA PRO A 76 -0.93 -1.47 5.13
C PRO A 76 -0.17 -2.80 5.30
N VAL A 77 0.47 -2.96 6.45
CA VAL A 77 1.17 -4.19 6.81
C VAL A 77 0.21 -5.20 7.44
N SER A 78 0.76 -6.37 7.82
CA SER A 78 0.03 -7.50 8.41
C SER A 78 -0.92 -7.12 9.54
N LEU A 79 -1.93 -7.97 9.74
CA LEU A 79 -2.97 -7.77 10.75
C LEU A 79 -2.41 -8.01 12.15
N TYR A 80 -2.42 -6.98 12.99
CA TYR A 80 -2.12 -7.11 14.41
C TYR A 80 -3.40 -7.20 15.24
N CYS A 81 -3.40 -8.09 16.23
CA CYS A 81 -4.44 -8.13 17.24
C CYS A 81 -4.23 -6.96 18.22
N HIS A 82 -5.24 -6.10 18.33
CA HIS A 82 -5.15 -4.91 19.16
C HIS A 82 -4.90 -5.26 20.64
N PRO A 83 -3.97 -4.57 21.34
CA PRO A 83 -3.58 -4.92 22.71
C PRO A 83 -4.69 -4.78 23.76
N SER A 84 -5.79 -4.09 23.46
CA SER A 84 -6.97 -4.05 24.34
C SER A 84 -7.82 -5.33 24.30
N VAL A 85 -7.60 -6.23 23.33
CA VAL A 85 -8.33 -7.50 23.22
C VAL A 85 -7.81 -8.48 24.27
N SER A 86 -8.72 -9.10 25.02
CA SER A 86 -8.34 -10.18 25.95
C SER A 86 -7.60 -11.27 25.19
N LYS A 87 -6.44 -11.70 25.71
CA LYS A 87 -5.58 -12.73 25.07
C LYS A 87 -4.98 -12.30 23.72
N HIS A 88 -4.83 -11.00 23.45
CA HIS A 88 -4.26 -10.50 22.19
C HIS A 88 -2.92 -11.17 21.82
N LYS A 89 -2.05 -11.49 22.79
CA LYS A 89 -0.78 -12.19 22.54
C LYS A 89 -0.95 -13.61 22.02
N GLU A 90 -1.93 -14.34 22.55
CA GLU A 90 -2.23 -15.71 22.11
C GLU A 90 -2.80 -15.71 20.69
N VAL A 91 -3.68 -14.74 20.40
CA VAL A 91 -4.22 -14.52 19.05
C VAL A 91 -3.10 -14.12 18.09
N GLN A 92 -2.23 -13.18 18.50
CA GLN A 92 -1.11 -12.74 17.67
C GLN A 92 -0.17 -13.90 17.34
N ALA A 93 0.18 -14.74 18.31
CA ALA A 93 1.03 -15.90 18.06
C ALA A 93 0.44 -16.89 17.04
N ILE A 94 -0.89 -17.04 16.99
CA ILE A 94 -1.57 -17.85 15.97
C ILE A 94 -1.46 -17.18 14.59
N LEU A 95 -1.67 -15.87 14.51
CA LEU A 95 -1.53 -15.10 13.26
C LEU A 95 -0.10 -15.17 12.74
N ASP A 96 0.90 -14.95 13.60
CA ASP A 96 2.31 -15.02 13.23
C ASP A 96 2.67 -16.44 12.74
N GLY A 97 2.21 -17.49 13.44
CA GLY A 97 2.40 -18.87 13.02
C GLY A 97 1.78 -19.21 11.66
N LEU A 98 0.64 -18.61 11.33
CA LEU A 98 0.02 -18.73 10.01
C LEU A 98 0.87 -18.00 8.95
N GLU A 99 1.21 -16.74 9.18
CA GLU A 99 1.82 -15.91 8.14
C GLU A 99 3.32 -16.20 7.94
N GLU A 100 4.09 -16.33 9.02
CA GLU A 100 5.54 -16.57 8.98
C GLU A 100 5.87 -18.05 8.89
N GLY A 101 5.02 -18.93 9.42
CA GLY A 101 5.18 -20.37 9.34
C GLY A 101 4.56 -20.95 8.07
N PHE A 102 3.23 -21.04 8.05
CA PHE A 102 2.51 -21.81 7.03
C PHE A 102 2.50 -21.14 5.65
N LEU A 103 2.27 -19.82 5.59
CA LEU A 103 2.13 -19.10 4.33
C LEU A 103 3.47 -18.68 3.71
N SER A 104 4.52 -18.48 4.51
CA SER A 104 5.80 -17.94 4.04
C SER A 104 6.38 -18.67 2.81
N PRO A 105 6.34 -20.01 2.69
CA PRO A 105 6.88 -20.71 1.51
C PRO A 105 6.12 -20.42 0.21
N TYR A 106 4.88 -19.94 0.30
CA TYR A 106 3.99 -19.66 -0.83
C TYR A 106 3.96 -18.18 -1.21
N MET A 107 4.61 -17.31 -0.42
CA MET A 107 4.61 -15.87 -0.68
C MET A 107 5.58 -15.50 -1.81
N GLN A 108 5.14 -14.61 -2.68
CA GLN A 108 6.01 -14.01 -3.69
C GLN A 108 6.87 -12.91 -3.06
N ALA A 109 8.01 -12.59 -3.68
CA ALA A 109 8.91 -11.55 -3.21
C ALA A 109 8.19 -10.19 -3.02
N GLY A 110 7.29 -9.82 -3.95
CA GLY A 110 6.46 -8.63 -3.83
C GLY A 110 5.54 -8.65 -2.60
N SER A 111 4.90 -9.79 -2.33
CA SER A 111 4.07 -9.95 -1.13
C SER A 111 4.88 -9.78 0.16
N MET A 112 6.11 -10.29 0.19
CA MET A 112 7.01 -10.12 1.34
C MET A 112 7.40 -8.65 1.54
N LEU A 113 7.72 -7.92 0.46
CA LEU A 113 8.01 -6.49 0.51
C LEU A 113 6.83 -5.67 1.04
N ALA A 114 5.59 -6.04 0.68
CA ALA A 114 4.39 -5.41 1.22
C ALA A 114 4.26 -5.64 2.73
N ARG A 115 4.47 -6.87 3.18
CA ARG A 115 4.34 -7.27 4.59
C ARG A 115 5.36 -6.60 5.50
N THR A 116 6.58 -6.39 5.02
CA THR A 116 7.62 -5.66 5.76
C THR A 116 7.51 -4.15 5.64
N GLY A 117 6.39 -3.63 5.11
CA GLY A 117 6.16 -2.19 5.02
C GLY A 117 7.15 -1.49 4.10
N TYR A 118 7.57 -2.14 3.01
CA TYR A 118 8.56 -1.62 2.07
C TYR A 118 9.92 -1.32 2.70
N GLU A 119 10.33 -2.05 3.74
CA GLU A 119 11.62 -1.83 4.42
C GLU A 119 12.82 -1.92 3.45
N THR A 120 12.76 -2.85 2.50
CA THR A 120 13.84 -3.10 1.52
C THR A 120 13.44 -2.72 0.09
N LEU A 121 12.39 -1.90 -0.09
CA LEU A 121 12.00 -1.42 -1.41
C LEU A 121 13.13 -0.56 -2.00
N PRO A 122 13.60 -0.83 -3.23
CA PRO A 122 14.66 -0.05 -3.86
C PRO A 122 14.27 1.44 -3.93
N LEU A 123 15.15 2.30 -3.42
CA LEU A 123 14.97 3.74 -3.44
C LEU A 123 15.67 4.34 -4.66
N PRO A 124 15.19 5.49 -5.21
CA PRO A 124 15.73 6.05 -6.44
C PRO A 124 17.25 6.28 -6.40
N TRP A 125 17.79 6.71 -5.27
CA TRP A 125 19.23 6.96 -5.11
C TRP A 125 20.06 5.69 -4.91
N SER A 126 19.45 4.54 -4.64
CA SER A 126 20.15 3.24 -4.60
C SER A 126 20.31 2.57 -5.96
N ILE A 127 19.70 3.15 -7.01
CA ILE A 127 19.68 2.60 -8.37
C ILE A 127 20.48 3.54 -9.29
N PRO A 128 21.49 3.05 -10.03
CA PRO A 128 22.32 3.91 -10.88
C PRO A 128 21.53 4.79 -11.88
N ASP A 129 20.51 4.23 -12.53
CA ASP A 129 19.77 4.90 -13.59
C ASP A 129 18.76 5.95 -13.09
N THR A 130 18.42 5.91 -11.80
CA THR A 130 17.43 6.83 -11.20
C THR A 130 18.03 7.70 -10.09
N HIS A 131 19.35 7.59 -9.88
CA HIS A 131 20.10 8.43 -8.97
C HIS A 131 20.04 9.90 -9.40
N GLY A 132 19.65 10.78 -8.47
CA GLY A 132 19.46 12.20 -8.72
C GLY A 132 18.10 12.60 -9.33
N LEU A 133 17.22 11.65 -9.65
CA LEU A 133 15.84 11.97 -10.08
C LEU A 133 14.96 12.46 -8.92
N PHE A 134 15.29 12.05 -7.70
CA PHE A 134 14.60 12.44 -6.47
C PHE A 134 15.63 12.90 -5.43
N ASP A 135 15.23 13.87 -4.62
CA ASP A 135 16.05 14.41 -3.53
C ASP A 135 16.05 13.44 -2.33
N GLU A 136 17.18 12.77 -2.09
CA GLU A 136 17.37 11.87 -0.95
C GLU A 136 17.20 12.60 0.39
N ALA A 137 17.64 13.86 0.49
CA ALA A 137 17.54 14.63 1.73
C ALA A 137 16.08 14.98 2.09
N ALA A 138 15.19 15.01 1.10
CA ALA A 138 13.77 15.25 1.29
C ALA A 138 12.97 13.98 1.66
N PHE A 139 13.59 12.80 1.60
CA PHE A 139 12.92 11.54 1.88
C PHE A 139 12.43 11.46 3.33
N LYS A 140 11.20 10.97 3.50
CA LYS A 140 10.61 10.69 4.80
C LYS A 140 10.02 9.30 4.79
N ARG A 141 10.46 8.47 5.73
CA ARG A 141 9.83 7.21 6.07
C ARG A 141 9.01 7.42 7.34
N CYS A 142 7.72 7.16 7.24
CA CYS A 142 6.81 7.19 8.37
C CYS A 142 6.23 5.80 8.57
N GLU A 143 6.22 5.35 9.80
CA GLU A 143 5.67 4.06 10.18
C GLU A 143 4.69 4.29 11.33
N TRP A 144 3.57 3.59 11.25
CA TRP A 144 2.51 3.66 12.24
C TRP A 144 2.14 2.25 12.65
N ASP A 145 1.74 2.13 13.90
CA ASP A 145 1.29 0.89 14.53
C ASP A 145 2.29 -0.29 14.39
N ARG A 146 3.59 0.04 14.28
CA ARG A 146 4.65 -0.94 14.05
C ARG A 146 4.67 -1.98 15.18
N ASP A 147 4.85 -3.23 14.80
CA ASP A 147 4.88 -4.39 15.71
C ASP A 147 3.61 -4.51 16.59
N GLY A 148 2.48 -4.04 16.08
CA GLY A 148 1.18 -4.09 16.77
C GLY A 148 1.07 -3.13 17.95
N VAL A 149 1.93 -2.11 18.03
CA VAL A 149 1.92 -1.08 19.07
C VAL A 149 1.23 0.17 18.55
N PRO A 150 0.04 0.55 19.08
CA PRO A 150 -0.67 1.73 18.60
C PRO A 150 0.18 3.00 18.65
N SER A 151 0.23 3.74 17.53
CA SER A 151 0.89 5.04 17.49
C SER A 151 0.06 6.15 18.16
N ALA A 152 -1.24 5.93 18.33
CA ALA A 152 -2.10 6.83 19.08
C ALA A 152 -1.77 6.77 20.60
N PRO A 153 -1.87 7.90 21.32
CA PRO A 153 -1.67 7.90 22.76
C PRO A 153 -2.72 7.02 23.46
N PRO A 154 -2.40 6.45 24.64
CA PRO A 154 -3.38 5.74 25.46
C PRO A 154 -4.62 6.60 25.76
N LEU A 155 -5.76 5.94 25.91
CA LEU A 155 -7.00 6.59 26.32
C LEU A 155 -6.91 7.04 27.79
N PRO A 156 -7.79 7.98 28.24
CA PRO A 156 -7.76 8.49 29.61
C PRO A 156 -7.92 7.43 30.71
N ASP A 157 -8.51 6.28 30.38
CA ASP A 157 -8.68 5.13 31.28
C ASP A 157 -7.45 4.22 31.35
N GLY A 158 -6.36 4.57 30.65
CA GLY A 158 -5.11 3.82 30.58
C GLY A 158 -5.12 2.67 29.57
N THR A 159 -6.22 2.47 28.83
CA THR A 159 -6.26 1.47 27.76
C THR A 159 -5.45 1.94 26.54
N PRO A 160 -4.88 1.01 25.73
CA PRO A 160 -4.15 1.39 24.53
C PRO A 160 -5.01 2.21 23.57
N GLY A 161 -4.40 3.22 22.94
CA GLY A 161 -5.04 4.02 21.90
C GLY A 161 -5.35 3.20 20.64
N PRO A 162 -6.21 3.67 19.75
CA PRO A 162 -6.57 2.94 18.53
C PRO A 162 -5.41 2.85 17.54
N PHE A 163 -5.42 1.82 16.69
CA PHE A 163 -4.60 1.81 15.48
C PHE A 163 -5.05 2.91 14.51
N LEU A 164 -4.12 3.46 13.74
CA LEU A 164 -4.37 4.48 12.71
C LEU A 164 -5.38 4.01 11.66
N PHE A 165 -5.29 2.75 11.26
CA PHE A 165 -6.24 2.09 10.37
C PHE A 165 -7.09 1.05 11.13
N GLU A 166 -7.59 1.41 12.32
CA GLU A 166 -8.46 0.51 13.09
C GLU A 166 -9.73 0.18 12.31
N ARG A 167 -9.96 -1.12 12.09
CA ARG A 167 -11.23 -1.65 11.63
C ARG A 167 -11.75 -2.66 12.63
N LYS A 168 -12.76 -2.27 13.41
CA LYS A 168 -13.50 -3.22 14.25
C LYS A 168 -14.29 -4.16 13.35
N MET A 169 -13.98 -5.44 13.41
CA MET A 169 -14.67 -6.48 12.68
C MET A 169 -15.14 -7.56 13.64
N THR A 170 -16.36 -8.04 13.43
CA THR A 170 -16.85 -9.29 14.02
C THR A 170 -16.19 -10.48 13.33
N ILE A 171 -16.20 -11.65 13.97
CA ILE A 171 -15.68 -12.88 13.37
C ILE A 171 -16.35 -13.16 12.01
N ALA A 172 -17.68 -13.04 11.93
CA ALA A 172 -18.42 -13.24 10.69
C ALA A 172 -17.99 -12.25 9.57
N GLN A 173 -17.66 -11.00 9.92
CA GLN A 173 -17.12 -10.04 8.97
C GLN A 173 -15.69 -10.38 8.55
N GLY A 174 -14.87 -10.91 9.47
CA GLY A 174 -13.53 -11.41 9.19
C GLY A 174 -13.55 -12.59 8.21
N GLU A 175 -14.40 -13.59 8.48
CA GLU A 175 -14.59 -14.76 7.62
C GLU A 175 -15.04 -14.35 6.21
N ALA A 176 -16.00 -13.43 6.10
CA ALA A 176 -16.45 -12.91 4.82
C ALA A 176 -15.35 -12.13 4.09
N ALA A 177 -14.55 -11.34 4.80
CA ALA A 177 -13.44 -10.60 4.20
C ALA A 177 -12.35 -11.55 3.68
N TRP A 178 -11.95 -12.55 4.46
CA TRP A 178 -10.94 -13.53 4.08
C TRP A 178 -11.38 -14.42 2.91
N ALA A 179 -12.68 -14.70 2.80
CA ALA A 179 -13.24 -15.40 1.65
C ALA A 179 -13.16 -14.60 0.34
N THR A 180 -12.95 -13.28 0.40
CA THR A 180 -12.85 -12.39 -0.78
C THR A 180 -11.43 -11.95 -1.14
N SER A 181 -10.45 -12.15 -0.25
CA SER A 181 -9.02 -12.11 -0.58
C SER A 181 -8.70 -13.34 -1.43
N SER A 182 -8.98 -13.22 -2.73
CA SER A 182 -8.95 -14.33 -3.67
C SER A 182 -7.59 -15.05 -3.67
N PRO A 183 -7.55 -16.40 -3.68
CA PRO A 183 -6.46 -17.09 -4.35
C PRO A 183 -6.53 -16.67 -5.82
N SER A 184 -5.38 -16.48 -6.44
CA SER A 184 -5.20 -16.27 -7.87
C SER A 184 -6.32 -16.89 -8.73
N ASN A 185 -6.89 -16.10 -9.64
CA ASN A 185 -7.58 -16.60 -10.83
C ASN A 185 -6.61 -17.52 -11.60
N GLY A 186 -6.57 -18.79 -11.23
CA GLY A 186 -5.93 -19.87 -11.97
C GLY A 186 -7.00 -20.65 -12.70
N CYS A 187 -7.26 -20.27 -13.94
CA CYS A 187 -7.93 -21.16 -14.89
C CYS A 187 -6.97 -22.33 -15.13
N LEU A 188 -7.21 -23.47 -14.48
CA LEU A 188 -6.64 -24.73 -14.92
C LEU A 188 -7.57 -25.28 -16.01
N SER A 189 -7.06 -25.27 -17.23
CA SER A 189 -7.55 -26.09 -18.34
C SER A 189 -7.56 -27.58 -17.97
#